data_AF-A0A377VAU6-F1
#
_entry.id   AF-A0A377VAU6-F1
#
_cell.length_a   1.000
_cell.length_b   1.000
_cell.length_c   1.000
_cell.angle_alpha   90.00
_cell.angle_beta   90.00
_cell.angle_gamma   90.00
#
_symmetry.space_group_name_H-M   'P 1'
#
loop_
_entity.id
_entity.type
_entity.pdbx_description
1 polymer ?
#
loop_
_entity_poly.entity_id
_entity_poly.type
_entity_poly.pdbx_seq_one_letter_code
_entity_poly.pdbx_strand_id
1 'polypeptide(L)'
;MTTTEQQIELDLIAKLGDLKYTYRSDIRDRTTLEANFRAKFEALNRVHLTDSEFQRLLDGIITPDVYGAAQRLRNINSFERDDGTPLNYTLVNIRDWCKNDFEVVNQLRMNTENSHHRYDVMLLINGVPVVQIELKTLAVSPRRAMQQIVDYKADPGNGYSKTLLCFLQLFIVSNRTDTWYFANNNARHFSFNADERFLPVYQFASEDNKKITLLDSFAEKFLASVPWGK
;
A
#
# COMPACT_ATOMS: atom_id res chain seq x y z
N MET A 1 3.98 -23.13 -21.88
CA MET A 1 2.77 -22.35 -21.55
C MET A 1 3.21 -20.98 -21.10
N THR A 2 2.73 -19.91 -21.73
CA THR A 2 2.98 -18.52 -21.30
C THR A 2 2.24 -18.28 -19.99
N THR A 3 2.95 -17.84 -18.94
CA THR A 3 2.32 -17.45 -17.67
C THR A 3 1.50 -16.18 -17.88
N THR A 4 0.26 -16.16 -17.42
CA THR A 4 -0.61 -14.97 -17.47
C THR A 4 -0.38 -14.08 -16.25
N GLU A 5 -0.72 -12.80 -16.35
CA GLU A 5 -0.66 -11.85 -15.22
C GLU A 5 -1.49 -12.34 -14.03
N GLN A 6 -2.68 -12.87 -14.32
CA GLN A 6 -3.55 -13.50 -13.34
C GLN A 6 -2.89 -14.67 -12.61
N GLN A 7 -2.08 -15.49 -13.30
CA GLN A 7 -1.36 -16.56 -12.64
C GLN A 7 -0.27 -16.01 -11.71
N ILE A 8 0.46 -14.98 -12.13
CA ILE A 8 1.46 -14.30 -11.27
C ILE A 8 0.80 -13.71 -10.03
N GLU A 9 -0.38 -13.12 -10.19
CA GLU A 9 -1.19 -12.56 -9.10
C GLU A 9 -1.60 -13.63 -8.10
N LEU A 10 -2.17 -14.74 -8.57
CA LEU A 10 -2.59 -15.85 -7.71
C LEU A 10 -1.41 -16.48 -6.98
N ASP A 11 -0.28 -16.69 -7.67
CA ASP A 11 0.95 -17.22 -7.07
C ASP A 11 1.48 -16.27 -5.97
N LEU A 12 1.46 -14.96 -6.21
CA LEU A 12 1.88 -13.96 -5.23
C LEU A 12 0.96 -13.92 -4.01
N ILE A 13 -0.36 -13.96 -4.21
CA ILE A 13 -1.33 -13.97 -3.10
C ILE A 13 -1.14 -15.22 -2.23
N ALA A 14 -0.94 -16.39 -2.86
CA ALA A 14 -0.65 -17.62 -2.13
C ALA A 14 0.63 -17.50 -1.29
N LYS A 15 1.73 -17.00 -1.90
CA LYS A 15 3.00 -16.76 -1.18
C LYS A 15 2.83 -15.78 -0.02
N LEU A 16 2.06 -14.71 -0.19
CA LEU A 16 1.77 -13.76 0.89
C LEU A 16 0.95 -14.42 2.01
N GLY A 17 0.06 -15.35 1.70
CA GLY A 17 -0.63 -16.19 2.67
C GLY A 17 0.33 -17.03 3.53
N ASP A 18 1.33 -17.65 2.90
CA ASP A 18 2.40 -18.37 3.62
C ASP A 18 3.18 -17.44 4.55
N LEU A 19 3.36 -16.19 4.12
CA LEU A 19 3.96 -15.09 4.88
C LEU A 19 2.98 -14.41 5.85
N LYS A 20 1.87 -15.06 6.21
CA LYS A 20 0.89 -14.66 7.22
C LYS A 20 0.05 -13.42 6.90
N TYR A 21 0.01 -12.99 5.64
CA TYR A 21 -1.01 -12.04 5.22
C TYR A 21 -2.37 -12.74 5.14
N THR A 22 -3.40 -12.10 5.68
CA THR A 22 -4.78 -12.55 5.50
C THR A 22 -5.28 -12.10 4.13
N TYR A 23 -5.63 -13.05 3.26
CA TYR A 23 -6.25 -12.72 1.98
C TYR A 23 -7.71 -12.27 2.18
N ARG A 24 -8.04 -11.08 1.67
CA ARG A 24 -9.35 -10.43 1.79
C ARG A 24 -9.99 -10.24 0.42
N SER A 25 -10.54 -11.33 -0.11
CA SER A 25 -11.22 -11.34 -1.43
C SER A 25 -12.50 -10.50 -1.47
N ASP A 26 -13.05 -10.17 -0.30
CA ASP A 26 -14.26 -9.38 -0.08
C ASP A 26 -14.03 -7.86 -0.22
N ILE A 27 -12.78 -7.40 -0.18
CA ILE A 27 -12.45 -5.97 -0.31
C ILE A 27 -12.13 -5.67 -1.78
N ARG A 28 -13.07 -5.01 -2.47
CA ARG A 28 -12.98 -4.74 -3.92
C ARG A 28 -13.22 -3.29 -4.30
N ASP A 29 -13.68 -2.47 -3.37
CA ASP A 29 -14.00 -1.07 -3.62
C ASP A 29 -13.67 -0.19 -2.40
N ARG A 30 -13.88 1.11 -2.57
CA ARG A 30 -13.67 2.10 -1.51
C ARG A 30 -14.48 1.79 -0.26
N THR A 31 -15.75 1.42 -0.40
CA THR A 31 -16.67 1.21 0.72
C THR A 31 -16.23 0.02 1.57
N THR A 32 -15.90 -1.10 0.94
CA THR A 32 -15.39 -2.30 1.61
C THR A 32 -14.01 -2.07 2.24
N LEU A 33 -13.16 -1.26 1.61
CA LEU A 33 -11.86 -0.85 2.18
C LEU A 33 -12.03 0.01 3.44
N GLU A 34 -12.88 1.04 3.39
CA GLU A 34 -13.14 1.92 4.53
C GLU A 34 -13.83 1.18 5.68
N ALA A 35 -14.75 0.25 5.39
CA ALA A 35 -15.36 -0.61 6.40
C ALA A 35 -14.32 -1.51 7.08
N ASN A 36 -13.39 -2.09 6.31
CA ASN A 36 -12.29 -2.86 6.87
C ASN A 36 -11.38 -1.99 7.74
N PHE A 37 -10.99 -0.81 7.25
CA PHE A 37 -10.19 0.15 8.00
C PHE A 37 -10.85 0.49 9.34
N ARG A 38 -12.15 0.77 9.37
CA ARG A 38 -12.87 1.04 10.63
C ARG A 38 -12.73 -0.11 11.61
N ALA A 39 -13.02 -1.34 11.18
CA ALA A 39 -12.97 -2.51 12.06
C ALA A 39 -11.56 -2.73 12.63
N LYS A 40 -10.52 -2.59 11.80
CA LYS A 40 -9.12 -2.72 12.23
C LYS A 40 -8.67 -1.57 13.13
N PHE A 41 -9.08 -0.35 12.83
CA PHE A 41 -8.80 0.84 13.64
C PHE A 41 -9.40 0.72 15.04
N GLU A 42 -10.67 0.33 15.13
CA GLU A 42 -11.41 0.13 16.37
C GLU A 42 -10.77 -0.96 17.23
N ALA A 43 -10.39 -2.10 16.62
CA ALA A 43 -9.69 -3.19 17.30
C ALA A 43 -8.31 -2.77 17.83
N LEU A 44 -7.51 -2.07 17.00
CA LEU A 44 -6.17 -1.62 17.35
C LEU A 44 -6.18 -0.63 18.52
N ASN A 45 -7.09 0.34 18.46
CA ASN A 45 -7.15 1.45 19.41
C ASN A 45 -8.12 1.19 20.59
N ARG A 46 -8.83 0.05 20.58
CA ARG A 46 -9.80 -0.38 21.61
C ARG A 46 -10.90 0.64 21.85
N VAL A 47 -11.53 1.04 20.75
CA VAL A 47 -12.56 2.09 20.69
C VAL A 47 -13.67 1.61 19.77
N HIS A 48 -14.90 2.08 20.01
CA HIS A 48 -15.97 2.06 19.03
C HIS A 48 -16.31 3.48 18.62
N LEU A 49 -16.28 3.74 17.31
CA LEU A 49 -16.61 5.04 16.75
C LEU A 49 -18.07 5.08 16.35
N THR A 50 -18.72 6.23 16.54
CA THR A 50 -19.97 6.53 15.84
C THR A 50 -19.70 6.74 14.35
N ASP A 51 -20.74 6.73 13.52
CA ASP A 51 -20.59 7.01 12.09
C ASP A 51 -20.07 8.44 11.84
N SER A 52 -20.50 9.40 12.65
CA SER A 52 -20.01 10.79 12.63
C SER A 52 -18.54 10.87 13.03
N GLU A 53 -18.13 10.19 14.11
CA GLU A 53 -16.72 10.14 14.53
C GLU A 53 -15.83 9.52 13.45
N PHE A 54 -16.28 8.42 12.85
CA PHE A 54 -15.53 7.75 11.79
C PHE A 54 -15.40 8.63 10.54
N GLN A 55 -16.45 9.33 10.13
CA GLN A 55 -16.37 10.27 9.02
C GLN A 55 -15.39 11.42 9.31
N ARG A 56 -15.45 12.02 10.51
CA ARG A 56 -14.49 13.07 10.91
C ARG A 56 -13.06 12.55 10.96
N LEU A 57 -12.87 11.31 11.40
CA LEU A 57 -11.56 10.66 11.36
C LEU A 57 -11.06 10.60 9.91
N LEU A 58 -11.85 10.05 8.98
CA LEU A 58 -11.49 9.98 7.55
C LEU A 58 -11.13 11.37 6.99
N ASP A 59 -11.99 12.36 7.21
CA ASP A 59 -11.77 13.74 6.73
C ASP A 59 -10.49 14.36 7.31
N GLY A 60 -10.12 14.02 8.55
CA GLY A 60 -8.92 14.52 9.22
C GLY A 60 -7.62 13.80 8.84
N ILE A 61 -7.70 12.54 8.41
CA ILE A 61 -6.50 11.75 8.08
C ILE A 61 -6.18 11.74 6.58
N ILE A 62 -7.19 11.89 5.73
CA ILE A 62 -7.03 11.92 4.27
C ILE A 62 -6.42 13.27 3.86
N THR A 63 -5.33 13.22 3.12
CA THR A 63 -4.61 14.42 2.68
C THR A 63 -3.92 14.20 1.34
N PRO A 64 -3.83 15.24 0.48
CA PRO A 64 -2.98 15.18 -0.71
C PRO A 64 -1.48 15.28 -0.40
N ASP A 65 -1.10 15.68 0.82
CA ASP A 65 0.30 15.79 1.22
C ASP A 65 0.91 14.43 1.54
N VAL A 66 1.74 13.92 0.63
CA VAL A 66 2.44 12.62 0.75
C VAL A 66 3.28 12.57 2.02
N TYR A 67 3.97 13.67 2.37
CA TYR A 67 4.81 13.71 3.56
C TYR A 67 3.96 13.74 4.83
N GLY A 68 2.92 14.58 4.86
CA GLY A 68 1.94 14.65 5.93
C GLY A 68 1.25 13.30 6.20
N ALA A 69 0.83 12.58 5.15
CA ALA A 69 0.27 11.24 5.26
C ALA A 69 1.27 10.25 5.85
N ALA A 70 2.51 10.23 5.36
CA ALA A 70 3.57 9.37 5.89
C ALA A 70 3.91 9.70 7.36
N GLN A 71 3.89 10.97 7.76
CA GLN A 71 4.11 11.40 9.14
C GLN A 71 2.97 10.96 10.05
N ARG A 72 1.72 11.13 9.60
CA ARG A 72 0.52 10.69 10.34
C ARG A 72 0.51 9.17 10.53
N LEU A 73 0.89 8.41 9.51
CA LEU A 73 0.93 6.94 9.53
C LEU A 73 1.79 6.38 10.68
N ARG A 74 2.95 6.99 10.93
CA ARG A 74 3.96 6.51 11.89
C ARG A 74 3.89 7.14 13.27
N ASN A 75 3.04 8.16 13.46
CA ASN A 75 2.93 8.89 14.71
C ASN A 75 1.69 8.48 15.51
N ILE A 76 1.70 8.83 16.80
CA ILE A 76 0.47 8.92 17.58
C ILE A 76 -0.22 10.23 17.20
N ASN A 77 -1.50 10.14 16.91
CA ASN A 77 -2.35 11.25 16.53
C ASN A 77 -3.48 11.40 17.55
N SER A 78 -4.22 12.49 17.47
CA SER A 78 -5.41 12.71 18.29
C SER A 78 -6.55 13.32 17.49
N PHE A 79 -7.78 13.06 17.92
CA PHE A 79 -8.95 13.84 17.51
C PHE A 79 -9.98 13.87 18.64
N GLU A 80 -10.90 14.82 18.57
CA GLU A 80 -11.98 14.99 19.56
C GLU A 80 -13.20 14.15 19.19
N ARG A 81 -13.70 13.41 20.19
CA ARG A 81 -14.89 12.57 20.11
C ARG A 81 -16.17 13.38 20.21
N ASP A 82 -17.31 12.75 19.92
CA ASP A 82 -18.62 13.41 20.01
C ASP A 82 -18.97 13.89 21.43
N ASP A 83 -18.41 13.23 22.45
CA ASP A 83 -18.57 13.60 23.87
C ASP A 83 -17.53 14.65 24.35
N GLY A 84 -16.71 15.18 23.45
CA GLY A 84 -15.65 16.15 23.76
C GLY A 84 -14.38 15.54 24.35
N THR A 85 -14.31 14.22 24.53
CA THR A 85 -13.10 13.57 25.03
C THR A 85 -12.04 13.42 23.93
N PRO A 86 -10.74 13.59 24.24
CA PRO A 86 -9.69 13.35 23.26
C PRO A 86 -9.43 11.84 23.10
N LEU A 87 -9.38 11.37 21.86
CA LEU A 87 -8.91 10.03 21.53
C LEU A 87 -7.51 10.11 20.91
N ASN A 88 -6.52 9.59 21.63
CA ASN A 88 -5.19 9.33 21.08
C ASN A 88 -5.21 7.99 20.34
N TYR A 89 -4.79 7.98 19.07
CA TYR A 89 -4.81 6.79 18.24
C TYR A 89 -3.53 6.63 17.44
N THR A 90 -3.30 5.40 16.98
CA THR A 90 -2.30 5.07 15.97
C THR A 90 -2.95 4.36 14.80
N LEU A 91 -2.35 4.49 13.62
CA LEU A 91 -2.74 3.77 12.41
C LEU A 91 -1.93 2.48 12.26
N VAL A 92 -0.65 2.52 12.65
CA VAL A 92 0.28 1.39 12.60
C VAL A 92 1.11 1.37 13.87
N ASN A 93 1.17 0.23 14.53
CA ASN A 93 2.07 0.03 15.66
C ASN A 93 3.50 -0.14 15.15
N ILE A 94 4.29 0.94 15.17
CA ILE A 94 5.70 0.90 14.73
C ILE A 94 6.65 0.33 15.79
N ARG A 95 6.21 0.23 17.05
CA ARG A 95 7.03 -0.29 18.17
C ARG A 95 6.96 -1.81 18.22
N ASP A 96 5.75 -2.33 18.35
CA ASP A 96 5.46 -3.77 18.33
C ASP A 96 4.84 -4.12 16.98
N TRP A 97 5.64 -4.04 15.92
CA TRP A 97 5.15 -4.16 14.55
C TRP A 97 4.50 -5.51 14.22
N CYS A 98 4.87 -6.58 14.94
CA CYS A 98 4.26 -7.90 14.82
C CYS A 98 2.84 -7.98 15.40
N LYS A 99 2.36 -6.94 16.10
CA LYS A 99 0.98 -6.84 16.60
C LYS A 99 0.03 -6.16 15.61
N ASN A 100 0.53 -5.74 14.45
CA ASN A 100 -0.34 -5.25 13.39
C ASN A 100 -1.01 -6.44 12.67
N ASP A 101 -2.19 -6.18 12.13
CA ASP A 101 -2.83 -7.08 11.18
C ASP A 101 -2.30 -6.80 9.78
N PHE A 102 -1.86 -7.84 9.08
CA PHE A 102 -1.36 -7.77 7.71
C PHE A 102 -2.34 -8.44 6.78
N GLU A 103 -2.82 -7.70 5.79
CA GLU A 103 -3.85 -8.17 4.85
C GLU A 103 -3.39 -7.95 3.41
N VAL A 104 -3.83 -8.82 2.51
CA VAL A 104 -3.63 -8.66 1.07
C VAL A 104 -5.00 -8.62 0.39
N VAL A 105 -5.19 -7.60 -0.44
CA VAL A 105 -6.37 -7.43 -1.31
C VAL A 105 -5.93 -7.38 -2.76
N ASN A 106 -6.85 -7.69 -3.68
CA ASN A 106 -6.53 -7.72 -5.10
C ASN A 106 -7.67 -7.21 -5.99
N GLN A 107 -7.31 -6.64 -7.13
CA GLN A 107 -8.22 -6.03 -8.11
C GLN A 107 -9.12 -4.95 -7.49
N LEU A 108 -8.58 -4.14 -6.57
CA LEU A 108 -9.29 -3.05 -5.92
C LEU A 108 -9.66 -1.98 -6.96
N ARG A 109 -10.89 -1.48 -6.92
CA ARG A 109 -11.37 -0.38 -7.76
C ARG A 109 -11.76 0.82 -6.92
N MET A 110 -11.11 1.95 -7.17
CA MET A 110 -11.48 3.20 -6.53
C MET A 110 -12.50 3.92 -7.40
N ASN A 111 -13.78 3.73 -7.09
CA ASN A 111 -14.92 4.35 -7.76
C ASN A 111 -14.99 5.86 -7.42
N THR A 112 -13.97 6.63 -7.77
CA THR A 112 -14.09 8.09 -7.80
C THR A 112 -14.71 8.51 -9.14
N GLU A 113 -15.26 9.73 -9.20
CA GLU A 113 -16.20 10.19 -10.23
C GLU A 113 -15.77 10.10 -11.71
N ASN A 114 -14.57 9.59 -12.06
CA ASN A 114 -14.17 9.30 -13.45
C ASN A 114 -13.03 8.26 -13.56
N SER A 115 -12.85 7.38 -12.58
CA SER A 115 -11.73 6.44 -12.55
C SER A 115 -12.14 5.00 -12.79
N HIS A 116 -11.47 4.35 -13.74
CA HIS A 116 -11.56 2.91 -13.99
C HIS A 116 -10.30 2.17 -13.50
N HIS A 117 -9.51 2.80 -12.62
CA HIS A 117 -8.26 2.22 -12.16
C HIS A 117 -8.51 0.98 -11.30
N ARG A 118 -7.78 -0.08 -11.66
CA ARG A 118 -7.82 -1.38 -11.01
C ARG A 118 -6.41 -1.70 -10.53
N TYR A 119 -6.26 -1.81 -9.22
CA TYR A 119 -5.00 -2.12 -8.58
C TYR A 119 -4.84 -3.62 -8.46
N ASP A 120 -3.76 -4.18 -9.01
CA ASP A 120 -3.58 -5.63 -9.05
C ASP A 120 -3.52 -6.21 -7.64
N VAL A 121 -2.52 -5.84 -6.85
CA VAL A 121 -2.37 -6.31 -5.47
C VAL A 121 -2.03 -5.14 -4.55
N MET A 122 -2.63 -5.12 -3.36
CA MET A 122 -2.38 -4.10 -2.34
C MET A 122 -2.22 -4.74 -0.97
N LEU A 123 -1.21 -4.31 -0.24
CA LEU A 123 -0.96 -4.74 1.13
C LEU A 123 -1.52 -3.70 2.10
N LEU A 124 -2.31 -4.18 3.05
CA LEU A 124 -2.89 -3.38 4.12
C LEU A 124 -2.21 -3.72 5.44
N ILE A 125 -1.97 -2.69 6.25
CA ILE A 125 -1.54 -2.83 7.65
C ILE A 125 -2.61 -2.19 8.51
N ASN A 126 -3.28 -2.97 9.36
CA ASN A 126 -4.47 -2.57 10.12
C ASN A 126 -5.54 -1.91 9.23
N GLY A 127 -5.77 -2.47 8.04
CA GLY A 127 -6.72 -1.92 7.06
C GLY A 127 -6.26 -0.66 6.33
N VAL A 128 -5.09 -0.11 6.64
CA VAL A 128 -4.50 1.03 5.93
C VAL A 128 -3.71 0.53 4.72
N PRO A 129 -3.95 1.02 3.49
CA PRO A 129 -3.17 0.63 2.31
C PRO A 129 -1.78 1.26 2.34
N VAL A 130 -0.72 0.42 2.36
CA VAL A 130 0.67 0.87 2.52
C VAL A 130 1.55 0.51 1.32
N VAL A 131 1.30 -0.62 0.67
CA VAL A 131 2.07 -1.06 -0.51
C VAL A 131 1.14 -1.37 -1.66
N GLN A 132 1.46 -0.86 -2.83
CA GLN A 132 0.83 -1.26 -4.09
C GLN A 132 1.81 -2.07 -4.92
N ILE A 133 1.35 -3.21 -5.42
CA ILE A 133 2.10 -4.11 -6.28
C ILE A 133 1.38 -4.20 -7.62
N GLU A 134 2.09 -3.80 -8.68
CA GLU A 134 1.64 -3.89 -10.06
C GLU A 134 2.33 -5.07 -10.75
N LEU A 135 1.57 -5.92 -11.44
CA LEU A 135 2.08 -7.10 -12.12
C LEU A 135 2.03 -6.90 -13.63
N LYS A 136 2.99 -7.51 -14.34
CA LYS A 136 3.13 -7.39 -15.79
C LYS A 136 3.55 -8.72 -16.42
N THR A 137 3.08 -9.00 -17.63
CA THR A 137 3.47 -10.23 -18.37
C THR A 137 4.79 -10.11 -19.14
N LEU A 138 5.22 -8.88 -19.46
CA LEU A 138 6.40 -8.59 -20.26
C LEU A 138 7.47 -7.86 -19.46
N ALA A 139 8.71 -7.87 -19.95
CA ALA A 139 9.78 -7.03 -19.42
C ALA A 139 9.37 -5.56 -19.45
N VAL A 140 9.17 -4.98 -18.27
CA VAL A 140 8.91 -3.55 -18.09
C VAL A 140 10.20 -2.89 -17.66
N SER A 141 10.59 -1.84 -18.38
CA SER A 141 11.73 -1.05 -17.94
C SER A 141 11.38 -0.28 -16.66
N PRO A 142 12.32 -0.08 -15.72
CA PRO A 142 12.10 0.71 -14.51
C PRO A 142 11.48 2.09 -14.79
N ARG A 143 11.89 2.72 -15.89
CA ARG A 143 11.33 4.00 -16.34
C ARG A 143 9.85 3.92 -16.70
N ARG A 144 9.42 2.87 -17.40
CA ARG A 144 8.01 2.66 -17.74
C ARG A 144 7.18 2.37 -16.49
N ALA A 145 7.70 1.53 -15.60
CA ALA A 145 7.07 1.24 -14.31
C ALA A 145 6.81 2.52 -13.49
N MET A 146 7.82 3.40 -13.37
CA MET A 146 7.65 4.69 -12.72
C MET A 146 6.69 5.61 -13.46
N GLN A 147 6.84 5.75 -14.79
CA GLN A 147 6.00 6.65 -15.58
C GLN A 147 4.53 6.31 -15.41
N GLN A 148 4.18 5.02 -15.45
CA GLN A 148 2.81 4.55 -15.24
C GLN A 148 2.27 5.03 -13.88
N ILE A 149 3.07 4.95 -12.81
CA ILE A 149 2.68 5.39 -11.47
C ILE A 149 2.61 6.91 -11.32
N VAL A 150 3.51 7.64 -11.98
CA VAL A 150 3.45 9.11 -12.03
C VAL A 150 2.20 9.59 -12.76
N ASP A 151 1.89 8.98 -13.90
CA ASP A 151 0.68 9.25 -14.68
C ASP A 151 -0.56 8.96 -13.83
N TYR A 152 -0.56 7.85 -13.08
CA TYR A 152 -1.64 7.55 -12.14
C TYR A 152 -1.82 8.62 -11.09
N LYS A 153 -0.74 9.09 -10.45
CA LYS A 153 -0.82 10.13 -9.42
C LYS A 153 -1.33 11.47 -9.95
N ALA A 154 -1.16 11.74 -11.25
CA ALA A 154 -1.68 12.93 -11.91
C ALA A 154 -3.17 12.83 -12.27
N ASP A 155 -3.74 11.62 -12.34
CA ASP A 155 -5.15 11.42 -12.66
C ASP A 155 -6.08 11.90 -11.52
N PRO A 156 -7.00 12.87 -11.75
CA PRO A 156 -7.93 13.36 -10.73
C PRO A 156 -8.78 12.29 -10.05
N GLY A 157 -9.00 11.14 -10.71
CA GLY A 157 -9.81 10.02 -10.23
C GLY A 157 -9.01 8.91 -9.51
N ASN A 158 -7.71 9.03 -9.36
CA ASN A 158 -6.88 7.96 -8.78
C ASN A 158 -7.17 7.62 -7.30
N GLY A 159 -7.90 8.47 -6.57
CA GLY A 159 -8.17 8.29 -5.16
C GLY A 159 -6.99 8.54 -4.21
N TYR A 160 -5.73 8.61 -4.66
CA TYR A 160 -4.55 8.81 -3.79
C TYR A 160 -4.62 10.08 -2.94
N SER A 161 -5.31 11.12 -3.39
CA SER A 161 -5.42 12.39 -2.64
C SER A 161 -6.73 12.54 -1.86
N LYS A 162 -7.69 11.63 -2.05
CA LYS A 162 -9.07 11.76 -1.57
C LYS A 162 -9.58 10.54 -0.81
N THR A 163 -8.74 9.55 -0.60
CA THR A 163 -9.10 8.26 0.01
C THR A 163 -7.93 7.76 0.86
N LEU A 164 -8.13 6.64 1.55
CA LEU A 164 -7.08 5.97 2.32
C LEU A 164 -5.82 5.65 1.51
N LEU A 165 -5.89 5.61 0.17
CA LEU A 165 -4.71 5.45 -0.71
C LEU A 165 -3.64 6.55 -0.53
N CYS A 166 -3.95 7.67 0.13
CA CYS A 166 -2.93 8.66 0.51
C CYS A 166 -1.81 8.08 1.38
N PHE A 167 -2.06 6.96 2.07
CA PHE A 167 -1.09 6.29 2.93
C PHE A 167 -0.13 5.34 2.21
N LEU A 168 -0.24 5.17 0.88
CA LEU A 168 0.72 4.35 0.16
C LEU A 168 2.14 4.89 0.33
N GLN A 169 3.05 4.02 0.79
CA GLN A 169 4.45 4.34 1.06
C GLN A 169 5.37 3.76 0.00
N LEU A 170 4.99 2.63 -0.59
CA LEU A 170 5.83 1.87 -1.50
C LEU A 170 5.05 1.42 -2.72
N PHE A 171 5.67 1.57 -3.88
CA PHE A 171 5.24 0.93 -5.10
C PHE A 171 6.20 -0.17 -5.48
N ILE A 172 5.66 -1.29 -5.93
CA ILE A 172 6.40 -2.45 -6.42
C ILE A 172 5.88 -2.78 -7.80
N VAL A 173 6.78 -3.04 -8.73
CA VAL A 173 6.44 -3.49 -10.08
C VAL A 173 7.22 -4.76 -10.37
N SER A 174 6.52 -5.80 -10.81
CA SER A 174 7.15 -7.09 -11.11
C SER A 174 6.60 -7.73 -12.37
N ASN A 175 7.47 -8.39 -13.12
CA ASN A 175 7.10 -9.29 -14.21
C ASN A 175 7.41 -10.76 -13.87
N ARG A 176 7.42 -11.11 -12.58
CA ARG A 176 7.86 -12.41 -12.00
C ARG A 176 9.38 -12.58 -11.92
N THR A 177 10.12 -12.28 -12.99
CA THR A 177 11.58 -12.49 -13.03
C THR A 177 12.37 -11.32 -12.45
N ASP A 178 11.83 -10.13 -12.62
CA ASP A 178 12.41 -8.89 -12.17
C ASP A 178 11.41 -8.11 -11.35
N THR A 179 11.84 -7.69 -10.17
CA THR A 179 11.03 -6.96 -9.20
C THR A 179 11.76 -5.70 -8.81
N TRP A 180 11.09 -4.58 -9.00
CA TRP A 180 11.58 -3.26 -8.66
C TRP A 180 10.65 -2.62 -7.65
N TYR A 181 11.20 -1.75 -6.80
CA TYR A 181 10.40 -0.96 -5.88
C TYR A 181 10.92 0.47 -5.79
N PHE A 182 10.04 1.37 -5.37
CA PHE A 182 10.38 2.76 -5.08
C PHE A 182 9.39 3.37 -4.08
N ALA A 183 9.87 4.36 -3.33
CA ALA A 183 9.07 5.05 -2.34
C ALA A 183 8.08 6.02 -2.99
N ASN A 184 6.89 6.14 -2.40
CA ASN A 184 5.94 7.18 -2.76
C ASN A 184 6.50 8.55 -2.37
N ASN A 185 6.55 9.48 -3.33
CA ASN A 185 7.09 10.82 -3.12
C ASN A 185 6.28 11.88 -3.89
N ASN A 186 6.55 13.16 -3.64
CA ASN A 186 5.94 14.25 -4.39
C ASN A 186 6.37 14.21 -5.86
N ALA A 187 5.46 14.57 -6.78
CA ALA A 187 5.67 14.50 -8.22
C ALA A 187 6.96 15.19 -8.71
N ARG A 188 7.38 16.27 -8.05
CA ARG A 188 8.64 16.97 -8.33
C ARG A 188 9.90 16.08 -8.21
N HIS A 189 9.86 15.06 -7.35
CA HIS A 189 10.94 14.08 -7.18
C HIS A 189 10.89 12.94 -8.22
N PHE A 190 9.93 12.99 -9.14
CA PHE A 190 9.79 12.11 -10.28
C PHE A 190 9.97 12.86 -11.62
N SER A 191 10.58 14.04 -11.60
CA SER A 191 10.80 14.86 -12.81
C SER A 191 11.86 14.23 -13.69
N PHE A 192 11.45 13.50 -14.73
CA PHE A 192 12.36 12.80 -15.65
C PHE A 192 13.06 13.76 -16.62
N ASN A 193 14.06 14.52 -16.16
CA ASN A 193 14.95 15.21 -17.10
C ASN A 193 15.84 14.20 -17.83
N ALA A 194 16.07 14.42 -19.13
CA ALA A 194 16.83 13.50 -19.99
C ALA A 194 18.27 13.22 -19.50
N ASP A 195 18.79 14.09 -18.62
CA ASP A 195 20.13 14.00 -18.02
C ASP A 195 20.14 13.33 -16.62
N GLU A 196 18.99 13.04 -16.03
CA GLU A 196 18.91 12.39 -14.72
C GLU A 196 19.27 10.90 -14.84
N ARG A 197 20.55 10.62 -14.58
CA ARG A 197 21.14 9.27 -14.50
C ARG A 197 20.63 8.41 -13.33
N PHE A 198 19.72 8.93 -12.49
CA PHE A 198 19.29 8.25 -11.26
C PHE A 198 17.77 8.28 -11.11
N LEU A 199 17.11 7.27 -11.68
CA LEU A 199 15.76 6.94 -11.28
C LEU A 199 15.81 6.35 -9.86
N PRO A 200 14.98 6.81 -8.90
CA PRO A 200 14.95 6.27 -7.54
C PRO A 200 14.21 4.92 -7.50
N VAL A 201 14.59 4.00 -8.40
CA VAL A 201 14.04 2.65 -8.53
C VAL A 201 15.11 1.65 -8.14
N TYR A 202 14.74 0.73 -7.26
CA TYR A 202 15.68 -0.18 -6.65
C TYR A 202 15.28 -1.63 -6.92
N GLN A 203 16.29 -2.49 -7.02
CA GLN A 203 16.13 -3.94 -6.86
C GLN A 203 16.70 -4.32 -5.50
N PHE A 204 15.94 -5.11 -4.76
CA PHE A 204 16.37 -5.60 -3.46
C PHE A 204 17.63 -6.47 -3.61
N ALA A 205 18.43 -6.54 -2.56
CA ALA A 205 19.68 -7.28 -2.56
C ALA A 205 19.88 -7.97 -1.20
N SER A 206 20.55 -9.11 -1.24
CA SER A 206 21.07 -9.77 -0.04
C SER A 206 22.23 -8.97 0.57
N GLU A 207 22.66 -9.37 1.77
CA GLU A 207 23.77 -8.76 2.51
C GLU A 207 25.09 -8.76 1.73
N ASP A 208 25.30 -9.71 0.82
CA ASP A 208 26.45 -9.77 -0.09
C ASP A 208 26.26 -8.97 -1.39
N ASN A 209 25.26 -8.08 -1.43
CA ASN A 209 24.89 -7.22 -2.56
C ASN A 209 24.42 -7.94 -3.83
N LYS A 210 24.11 -9.24 -3.76
CA LYS A 210 23.50 -9.95 -4.90
C LYS A 210 22.02 -9.57 -5.04
N LYS A 211 21.59 -9.29 -6.27
CA LYS A 211 20.22 -8.87 -6.53
C LYS A 211 19.24 -10.02 -6.32
N ILE A 212 18.13 -9.72 -5.63
CA ILE A 212 16.98 -10.60 -5.45
C ILE A 212 15.87 -10.05 -6.34
N THR A 213 15.77 -10.58 -7.55
CA THR A 213 14.90 -10.05 -8.60
C THR A 213 13.60 -10.86 -8.75
N LEU A 214 13.66 -12.18 -8.49
CA LEU A 214 12.52 -13.07 -8.58
C LEU A 214 11.45 -12.68 -7.56
N LEU A 215 10.20 -12.56 -8.00
CA LEU A 215 9.08 -12.10 -7.17
C LEU A 215 8.88 -12.95 -5.91
N ASP A 216 9.01 -14.27 -6.03
CA ASP A 216 8.86 -15.19 -4.89
C ASP A 216 9.90 -14.94 -3.79
N SER A 217 11.17 -14.88 -4.18
CA SER A 217 12.29 -14.62 -3.26
C SER A 217 12.26 -13.20 -2.72
N PHE A 218 11.83 -12.24 -3.55
CA PHE A 218 11.60 -10.86 -3.11
C PHE A 218 10.51 -10.81 -2.05
N ALA A 219 9.35 -11.45 -2.27
CA ALA A 219 8.25 -11.47 -1.31
C ALA A 219 8.70 -12.08 0.04
N GLU A 220 9.43 -13.19 0.00
CA GLU A 220 9.91 -13.87 1.20
C GLU A 220 10.90 -13.03 2.02
N LYS A 221 11.80 -12.30 1.36
CA LYS A 221 12.87 -11.55 2.03
C LYS A 221 12.47 -10.12 2.39
N PHE A 222 11.61 -9.50 1.58
CA PHE A 222 11.28 -8.09 1.69
C PHE A 222 9.87 -7.83 2.24
N LEU A 223 8.90 -8.70 1.94
CA LEU A 223 7.49 -8.51 2.32
C LEU A 223 7.06 -9.31 3.55
N ALA A 224 7.95 -10.00 4.25
CA ALA A 224 7.58 -10.83 5.41
C ALA A 224 6.88 -10.01 6.53
N SER A 225 5.70 -10.47 6.96
CA SER A 225 4.85 -9.76 7.96
C SER A 225 5.22 -10.05 9.42
N VAL A 226 6.01 -11.08 9.69
CA VAL A 226 6.48 -11.50 11.02
C VAL A 226 7.87 -12.13 10.83
N PRO A 227 8.87 -11.90 11.71
CA PRO A 227 10.13 -12.60 11.57
C PRO A 227 9.91 -14.07 11.92
N TRP A 228 10.52 -14.95 11.13
CA TRP A 228 10.61 -16.37 11.40
C TRP A 228 11.07 -16.61 12.85
N GLY A 229 10.20 -17.21 13.69
CA GLY A 229 10.59 -17.82 14.96
C GLY A 229 10.48 -16.96 16.24
N LYS A 230 9.27 -16.52 16.61
CA LYS A 230 8.88 -16.34 18.02
C LYS A 230 7.46 -16.82 18.24
#